data_AF-A0A9C7GD83-F1
#
_entry.id   AF-A0A9C7GD83-F1
#
_cell.length_a   1.000
_cell.length_b   1.000
_cell.length_c   1.000
_cell.angle_alpha   90.00
_cell.angle_beta   90.00
_cell.angle_gamma   90.00
#
_symmetry.space_group_name_H-M   'P 1'
#
loop_
_entity.id
_entity.type
_entity.pdbx_description
1 polymer ?
#
loop_
_entity_poly.entity_id
_entity_poly.type
_entity_poly.pdbx_seq_one_letter_code
_entity_poly.pdbx_strand_id
1 'polypeptide(L)'
;MNLAFSVPRNGAITSLAAFFSTTVGILLDPTVTATIQAQVWRSTSTSNFFTPIPGAVVTLAPALSGLVPIGTISSGTSTVNIPVTAGERLILVFSVSSPAGLASVVTGVASAGIGIS
;
A
#
# COMPACT_ATOMS: atom_id res chain seq x y z
N MET A 1 4.80 -9.87 14.64
CA MET A 1 5.95 -9.06 14.15
C MET A 1 5.42 -8.08 13.12
N ASN A 2 5.93 -6.85 13.07
CA ASN A 2 5.56 -5.85 12.05
C ASN A 2 6.81 -5.11 11.55
N LEU A 3 6.68 -4.45 10.41
CA LEU A 3 7.75 -3.69 9.75
C LEU A 3 7.56 -2.17 9.93
N ALA A 4 6.91 -1.76 11.02
CA ALA A 4 6.63 -0.35 11.27
C ALA A 4 7.90 0.40 11.69
N PHE A 5 8.09 1.61 11.18
CA PHE A 5 9.17 2.51 11.59
C PHE A 5 8.64 3.64 12.47
N SER A 6 9.47 4.14 13.39
CA SER A 6 9.12 5.23 14.28
C SER A 6 9.43 6.58 13.62
N VAL A 7 8.52 7.53 13.76
CA VAL A 7 8.67 8.92 13.33
C VAL A 7 9.64 9.63 14.29
N PRO A 8 10.83 10.08 13.84
CA PRO A 8 11.85 10.61 14.75
C PRO A 8 11.62 12.07 15.14
N ARG A 9 10.80 12.81 14.39
CA ARG A 9 10.47 14.22 14.64
C ARG A 9 9.08 14.56 14.11
N ASN A 10 8.48 15.64 14.61
CA ASN A 10 7.27 16.19 14.02
C ASN A 10 7.51 16.58 12.55
N GLY A 11 6.52 16.35 11.71
CA GLY A 11 6.55 16.68 10.29
C GLY A 11 5.21 16.39 9.63
N ALA A 12 5.18 16.36 8.30
CA ALA A 12 4.04 15.88 7.55
C ALA A 12 4.47 14.82 6.53
N ILE A 13 3.63 13.81 6.34
CA ILE A 13 3.72 12.97 5.14
C ILE A 13 3.33 13.86 3.96
N THR A 14 4.26 14.02 3.02
CA THR A 14 4.10 14.88 1.84
C THR A 14 3.95 14.11 0.55
N SER A 15 4.51 12.91 0.50
CA SER A 15 4.44 12.04 -0.67
C SER A 15 4.48 10.58 -0.30
N LEU A 16 3.85 9.77 -1.14
CA LEU A 16 3.85 8.32 -1.08
C LEU A 16 4.22 7.79 -2.46
N ALA A 17 5.03 6.74 -2.49
CA ALA A 17 5.32 5.97 -3.69
C ALA A 17 5.19 4.48 -3.35
N ALA A 18 4.62 3.70 -4.24
CA ALA A 18 4.45 2.26 -4.04
C ALA A 18 4.67 1.49 -5.34
N PHE A 19 5.23 0.30 -5.19
CA PHE A 19 5.56 -0.61 -6.27
C PHE A 19 5.22 -2.04 -5.86
N PHE A 20 4.62 -2.80 -6.77
CA PHE A 20 4.30 -4.20 -6.59
C PHE A 20 4.69 -4.99 -7.84
N SER A 21 5.37 -6.12 -7.65
CA SER A 21 5.72 -7.05 -8.72
C SER A 21 5.17 -8.44 -8.43
N THR A 22 4.37 -8.96 -9.36
CA THR A 22 3.72 -10.26 -9.26
C THR A 22 4.76 -11.38 -9.39
N THR A 23 4.79 -12.32 -8.44
CA THR A 23 5.74 -13.44 -8.44
C THR A 23 5.13 -14.78 -8.82
N VAL A 24 3.79 -14.87 -8.82
CA VAL A 24 3.05 -16.07 -9.23
C VAL A 24 1.98 -15.64 -10.22
N GLY A 25 1.96 -16.26 -11.40
CA GLY A 25 0.97 -15.96 -12.42
C GLY A 25 -0.45 -16.34 -11.97
N ILE A 26 -1.43 -15.52 -12.33
CA ILE A 26 -2.83 -15.72 -11.95
C ILE A 26 -3.75 -15.41 -13.13
N LEU A 27 -4.82 -16.19 -13.28
CA LEU A 27 -5.89 -15.91 -14.22
C LEU A 27 -7.09 -15.41 -13.42
N LEU A 28 -7.44 -14.13 -13.62
CA LEU A 28 -8.64 -13.53 -13.06
C LEU A 28 -9.82 -13.77 -14.00
N ASP A 29 -11.02 -13.85 -13.43
CA ASP A 29 -12.25 -13.82 -14.21
C ASP A 29 -12.25 -12.56 -15.10
N PRO A 30 -12.62 -12.65 -16.39
CA PRO A 30 -12.60 -11.51 -17.31
C PRO A 30 -13.44 -10.31 -16.87
N THR A 31 -14.46 -10.53 -16.02
CA THR A 31 -15.31 -9.48 -15.45
C THR A 31 -14.72 -8.85 -14.19
N VAL A 32 -13.66 -9.44 -13.64
CA VAL A 32 -12.98 -8.99 -12.43
C VAL A 32 -11.78 -8.13 -12.79
N THR A 33 -11.75 -6.93 -12.21
CA THR A 33 -10.56 -6.09 -12.15
C THR A 33 -10.14 -5.95 -10.69
N ALA A 34 -8.87 -6.19 -10.42
CA ALA A 34 -8.29 -6.12 -9.09
C ALA A 34 -7.26 -5.00 -9.01
N THR A 35 -7.48 -4.05 -8.09
CA THR A 35 -6.64 -2.88 -7.91
C THR A 35 -5.83 -3.03 -6.64
N ILE A 36 -4.51 -2.90 -6.76
CA ILE A 36 -3.61 -2.88 -5.62
C ILE A 36 -3.58 -1.47 -5.04
N GLN A 37 -3.70 -1.35 -3.72
CA GLN A 37 -3.55 -0.11 -3.00
C GLN A 37 -2.50 -0.26 -1.92
N ALA A 38 -1.76 0.81 -1.65
CA ALA A 38 -0.87 0.92 -0.51
C ALA A 38 -1.35 2.08 0.37
N GLN A 39 -1.64 1.80 1.64
CA GLN A 39 -2.11 2.82 2.58
C GLN A 39 -1.18 2.89 3.79
N VAL A 40 -0.90 4.10 4.27
CA VAL A 40 -0.19 4.31 5.52
C VAL A 40 -1.14 4.14 6.69
N TRP A 41 -0.70 3.37 7.67
CA TRP A 41 -1.36 3.17 8.95
C TRP A 41 -0.44 3.66 10.05
N ARG A 42 -1.02 4.13 11.16
CA ARG A 42 -0.27 4.63 12.32
C ARG A 42 -0.63 3.93 13.61
N SER A 43 0.32 3.87 14.52
CA SER A 43 0.09 3.54 15.92
C SER A 43 0.77 4.57 16.83
N THR A 44 0.42 4.52 18.11
CA THR A 44 1.22 5.19 19.15
C THR A 44 2.59 4.51 19.31
N SER A 45 3.53 5.20 19.99
CA SER A 45 4.92 4.77 20.16
C SER A 45 5.10 3.40 20.82
N THR A 46 4.18 3.01 21.69
CA THR A 46 4.25 1.79 22.50
C THR A 46 3.28 0.70 22.04
N SER A 47 2.57 0.90 20.93
CA SER A 47 1.52 0.01 20.46
C SER A 47 1.92 -0.73 19.16
N ASN A 48 1.30 -1.89 18.95
CA ASN A 48 1.29 -2.61 17.68
C ASN A 48 -0.13 -2.66 17.07
N PHE A 49 -1.08 -1.91 17.61
CA PHE A 49 -2.40 -1.70 17.02
C PHE A 49 -2.35 -0.48 16.12
N PHE A 50 -2.52 -0.72 14.82
CA PHE A 50 -2.45 0.32 13.80
C PHE A 50 -3.86 0.67 13.31
N THR A 51 -4.08 1.95 13.02
CA THR A 51 -5.29 2.43 12.35
C THR A 51 -4.92 3.09 11.02
N PRO A 52 -5.75 2.95 9.98
CA PRO A 52 -5.48 3.56 8.69
C PRO A 52 -5.48 5.08 8.83
N ILE A 53 -4.54 5.75 8.14
CA ILE A 53 -4.56 7.20 8.01
C ILE A 53 -5.47 7.55 6.82
N PRO A 54 -6.59 8.26 7.03
CA PRO A 54 -7.44 8.69 5.92
C PRO A 54 -6.67 9.57 4.93
N GLY A 55 -6.81 9.29 3.64
CA GLY A 55 -6.14 10.02 2.56
C GLY A 55 -4.68 9.65 2.32
N ALA A 56 -4.01 8.94 3.22
CA ALA A 56 -2.62 8.48 3.03
C ALA A 56 -2.54 7.20 2.18
N VAL A 57 -3.09 7.25 0.96
CA VAL A 57 -3.23 6.09 0.07
C VAL A 57 -2.61 6.37 -1.30
N VAL A 58 -2.04 5.32 -1.88
CA VAL A 58 -1.62 5.25 -3.27
C VAL A 58 -2.39 4.11 -3.93
N THR A 59 -3.11 4.43 -5.00
CA THR A 59 -3.70 3.42 -5.88
C THR A 59 -2.68 3.10 -6.97
N LEU A 60 -2.30 1.83 -7.07
CA LEU A 60 -1.30 1.39 -8.04
C LEU A 60 -1.98 1.12 -9.40
N ALA A 61 -1.28 1.47 -10.47
CA ALA A 61 -1.67 1.20 -11.84
C ALA A 61 -0.52 0.50 -12.61
N PRO A 62 -0.83 -0.31 -13.64
CA PRO A 62 -2.17 -0.72 -14.06
C PRO A 62 -2.85 -1.63 -13.02
N ALA A 63 -4.18 -1.65 -13.02
CA ALA A 63 -4.95 -2.66 -12.31
C ALA A 63 -4.76 -4.04 -12.97
N LEU A 64 -4.97 -5.10 -12.21
CA LEU A 64 -4.84 -6.47 -12.67
C LEU A 64 -6.17 -6.95 -13.26
N SER A 65 -6.13 -7.58 -14.44
CA SER A 65 -7.29 -8.19 -15.09
C SER A 65 -6.84 -9.33 -16.01
N GLY A 66 -7.74 -10.28 -16.27
CA GLY A 66 -7.47 -11.43 -17.13
C GLY A 66 -6.23 -12.22 -16.71
N LEU A 67 -5.39 -12.58 -17.68
CA LEU A 67 -4.11 -13.25 -17.41
C LEU A 67 -3.07 -12.25 -16.89
N VAL A 68 -2.63 -12.46 -15.65
CA VAL A 68 -1.56 -11.70 -15.01
C VAL A 68 -0.31 -12.59 -14.95
N PRO A 69 0.67 -12.40 -15.83
CA PRO A 69 1.91 -13.18 -15.81
C PRO A 69 2.83 -12.82 -14.63
N ILE A 70 3.81 -13.69 -14.37
CA ILE A 70 4.91 -13.36 -13.45
C ILE A 70 5.66 -12.14 -14.00
N GLY A 71 6.05 -11.25 -13.10
CA GLY A 71 6.73 -10.01 -13.44
C GLY A 71 5.80 -8.86 -13.81
N THR A 72 4.46 -9.04 -13.81
CA THR A 72 3.53 -7.91 -13.93
C THR A 72 3.75 -6.92 -12.80
N ILE A 73 3.92 -5.65 -13.18
CA ILE A 73 4.18 -4.54 -12.27
C ILE A 73 2.96 -3.64 -12.19
N SER A 74 2.62 -3.23 -10.97
CA SER A 74 1.74 -2.09 -10.69
C SER A 74 2.51 -1.10 -9.80
N SER A 75 2.40 0.20 -10.07
CA SER A 75 3.05 1.23 -9.26
C SER A 75 2.25 2.51 -9.21
N GLY A 76 2.58 3.41 -8.31
CA GLY A 76 1.93 4.71 -8.22
C GLY A 76 2.62 5.65 -7.25
N THR A 77 2.21 6.91 -7.32
CA THR A 77 2.62 7.96 -6.39
C THR A 77 1.41 8.79 -5.97
N SER A 78 1.44 9.36 -4.77
CA SER A 78 0.40 10.25 -4.26
C SER A 78 1.03 11.39 -3.48
N THR A 79 0.56 12.62 -3.71
CA THR A 79 0.92 13.80 -2.92
C THR A 79 -0.14 14.01 -1.87
N VAL A 80 0.27 14.10 -0.61
CA VAL A 80 -0.63 14.27 0.54
C VAL A 80 -0.07 15.33 1.47
N ASN A 81 -0.84 15.76 2.47
CA ASN A 81 -0.35 16.65 3.51
C ASN A 81 -0.95 16.24 4.85
N ILE A 82 -0.30 15.28 5.51
CA ILE A 82 -0.85 14.66 6.72
C ILE A 82 0.15 14.79 7.86
N PRO A 83 -0.19 15.49 8.95
CA PRO A 83 0.72 15.69 10.06
C PRO A 83 1.03 14.36 10.75
N VAL A 84 2.28 14.21 11.13
CA VAL A 84 2.79 13.14 11.97
C VAL A 84 3.61 13.72 13.11
N THR A 85 3.60 13.04 14.24
CA THR A 85 4.27 13.47 15.47
C THR A 85 5.38 12.52 15.87
N ALA A 86 6.41 13.05 16.52
CA ALA A 86 7.52 12.26 17.01
C ALA A 86 7.02 11.12 17.92
N GLY A 87 7.50 9.91 17.68
CA GLY A 87 7.11 8.70 18.40
C GLY A 87 5.93 7.95 17.79
N GLU A 88 5.11 8.54 16.89
CA GLU A 88 4.18 7.72 16.10
C GLU A 88 4.94 6.64 15.33
N ARG A 89 4.31 5.48 15.13
CA ARG A 89 4.87 4.43 14.29
C ARG A 89 4.04 4.32 13.03
N LEU A 90 4.70 4.27 11.89
CA LEU A 90 4.05 4.16 10.59
C LEU A 90 4.34 2.80 9.98
N ILE A 91 3.33 2.21 9.36
CA ILE A 91 3.46 1.01 8.54
C ILE A 91 2.69 1.23 7.24
N LEU A 92 3.21 0.69 6.15
CA LEU A 92 2.50 0.66 4.88
C LEU A 92 1.84 -0.70 4.69
N VAL A 93 0.54 -0.69 4.42
CA VAL A 93 -0.27 -1.88 4.21
C VAL A 93 -0.67 -1.94 2.75
N PHE A 94 -0.29 -3.03 2.07
CA PHE A 94 -0.77 -3.33 0.73
C PHE A 94 -2.06 -4.15 0.83
N SER A 95 -3.05 -3.77 0.04
CA SER A 95 -4.31 -4.49 -0.10
C SER A 95 -4.68 -4.59 -1.57
N VAL A 96 -5.55 -5.56 -1.88
CA VAL A 96 -6.14 -5.69 -3.20
C VAL A 96 -7.64 -5.55 -3.04
N SER A 97 -8.24 -4.68 -3.84
CA SER A 97 -9.69 -4.50 -3.88
C SER A 97 -10.22 -4.79 -5.28
N SER A 98 -11.42 -5.36 -5.33
CA SER A 98 -12.18 -5.52 -6.57
C SER A 98 -13.64 -5.20 -6.31
N PRO A 99 -14.30 -4.35 -7.12
CA PRO A 99 -15.72 -4.03 -6.94
C PRO A 99 -16.64 -5.27 -6.97
N ALA A 100 -16.29 -6.26 -7.78
CA ALA A 100 -17.04 -7.53 -7.91
C ALA A 100 -16.64 -8.59 -6.87
N GLY A 101 -15.70 -8.27 -5.98
CA GLY A 101 -15.03 -9.24 -5.12
C GLY A 101 -13.87 -9.95 -5.84
N LEU A 102 -12.97 -10.53 -5.05
CA LEU A 102 -11.80 -11.26 -5.54
C LEU A 102 -11.75 -12.64 -4.89
N ALA A 103 -11.96 -13.69 -5.69
CA ALA A 103 -11.89 -15.09 -5.24
C ALA A 103 -10.50 -15.71 -5.46
N SER A 104 -9.46 -14.88 -5.59
CA SER A 104 -8.11 -15.31 -5.95
C SER A 104 -7.06 -14.58 -5.12
N VAL A 105 -5.88 -15.17 -4.99
CA VAL A 105 -4.77 -14.61 -4.19
C VAL A 105 -3.72 -14.01 -5.11
N VAL A 106 -3.47 -12.70 -4.97
CA VAL A 106 -2.38 -12.02 -5.67
C VAL A 106 -1.10 -12.16 -4.84
N THR A 107 -0.07 -12.79 -5.42
CA THR A 107 1.23 -13.00 -4.75
C THR A 107 2.32 -12.18 -5.43
N GLY A 108 3.11 -11.45 -4.65
CA GLY A 108 4.17 -10.62 -5.18
C GLY A 108 5.08 -10.02 -4.13
N VAL A 109 6.05 -9.23 -4.60
CA VAL A 109 6.95 -8.43 -3.78
C VAL A 109 6.49 -6.98 -3.80
N ALA A 110 6.40 -6.36 -2.63
CA ALA A 110 5.95 -4.99 -2.46
C ALA A 110 7.08 -4.11 -1.88
N SER A 111 7.22 -2.90 -2.39
CA SER A 111 8.14 -1.88 -1.87
C SER A 111 7.51 -0.49 -1.96
N ALA A 112 7.99 0.44 -1.16
CA ALA A 112 7.42 1.77 -1.09
C ALA A 112 8.34 2.81 -0.46
N GLY A 113 7.99 4.08 -0.67
CA GLY A 113 8.59 5.24 -0.05
C GLY A 113 7.53 6.15 0.59
N ILE A 114 7.88 6.76 1.72
CA ILE A 114 7.08 7.76 2.42
C ILE A 114 7.96 8.99 2.61
N GLY A 115 7.62 10.09 1.93
CA GLY A 115 8.28 11.38 2.12
C GLY A 115 7.74 12.07 3.36
N ILE A 116 8.62 12.42 4.30
CA ILE A 116 8.29 13.16 5.52
C ILE A 116 9.21 14.38 5.63
N SER A 117 8.63 15.57 5.69
CA SER A 117 9.37 16.85 5.79
C SER A 117 8.75 17.77 6.83
#